data_AF-A0A7W5QK17-F1
#
_entry.id   AF-A0A7W5QK17-F1
#
_cell.length_a   1.000
_cell.length_b   1.000
_cell.length_c   1.000
_cell.angle_alpha   90.00
_cell.angle_beta   90.00
_cell.angle_gamma   90.00
#
_symmetry.space_group_name_H-M   'P 1'
#
loop_
_entity.id
_entity.type
_entity.pdbx_description
1 polymer ?
#
loop_
_entity_poly.entity_id
_entity_poly.type
_entity_poly.pdbx_seq_one_letter_code
_entity_poly.pdbx_strand_id
1 'polypeptide(L)'
;MPATLLLAGLLTTAAAPPPRCGAHAVTVETMRALPAAARLELSRHLAPGGIADAGQRHDAIDVRHPGVPRHRFVRAERRGDEWVVRYESGGIATRWDSVTLVPVVAEGRPPRYVARAGDRCPSPLATTASRR
;
A
#
# COMPACT_ATOMS: atom_id res chain seq x y z
N MET A 1 -37.06 5.11 -52.15
CA MET A 1 -35.88 5.42 -51.32
C MET A 1 -35.87 4.47 -50.12
N PRO A 2 -34.99 3.45 -50.04
CA PRO A 2 -34.93 2.61 -48.85
C PRO A 2 -33.98 3.22 -47.82
N ALA A 3 -34.46 3.34 -46.58
CA ALA A 3 -33.71 3.83 -45.43
C ALA A 3 -32.80 2.72 -44.89
N THR A 4 -31.50 2.98 -44.85
CA THR A 4 -30.50 2.11 -44.23
C THR A 4 -30.46 2.39 -42.72
N LEU A 5 -30.92 1.44 -41.91
CA LEU A 5 -30.76 1.44 -40.46
C LEU A 5 -29.37 0.89 -40.12
N LEU A 6 -28.47 1.77 -39.65
CA LEU A 6 -27.18 1.39 -39.06
C LEU A 6 -27.40 0.86 -37.64
N LEU A 7 -27.19 -0.45 -37.43
CA LEU A 7 -27.06 -1.03 -36.09
C LEU A 7 -25.69 -0.69 -35.51
N ALA A 8 -25.67 0.16 -34.47
CA ALA A 8 -24.49 0.36 -33.64
C ALA A 8 -24.41 -0.78 -32.60
N GLY A 9 -23.39 -1.64 -32.74
CA GLY A 9 -23.07 -2.67 -31.75
C GLY A 9 -22.46 -2.06 -30.49
N LEU A 10 -23.12 -2.24 -29.35
CA LEU A 10 -22.62 -1.87 -28.03
C LEU A 10 -21.51 -2.85 -27.61
N LEU A 11 -20.26 -2.41 -27.65
CA LEU A 11 -19.15 -3.10 -26.99
C LEU A 11 -19.39 -3.03 -25.48
N THR A 12 -19.81 -4.15 -24.87
CA THR A 12 -19.90 -4.25 -23.41
C THR A 12 -18.48 -4.41 -22.87
N THR A 13 -17.85 -3.31 -22.43
CA THR A 13 -16.61 -3.39 -21.67
C THR A 13 -16.92 -4.06 -20.35
N ALA A 14 -16.57 -5.34 -20.19
CA ALA A 14 -16.64 -6.00 -18.90
C ALA A 14 -15.70 -5.27 -17.94
N ALA A 15 -16.28 -4.46 -17.05
CA ALA A 15 -15.52 -3.81 -15.98
C ALA A 15 -14.92 -4.92 -15.10
N ALA A 16 -13.59 -4.95 -14.99
CA ALA A 16 -12.91 -5.83 -14.06
C ALA A 16 -13.49 -5.62 -12.65
N PRO A 17 -13.72 -6.70 -11.87
CA PRO A 17 -14.26 -6.56 -10.52
C PRO A 17 -13.35 -5.63 -9.70
N PRO A 18 -13.92 -4.73 -8.88
CA PRO A 18 -13.12 -3.85 -8.05
C PRO A 18 -12.21 -4.68 -7.14
N PRO A 19 -10.97 -4.24 -6.88
CA PRO A 19 -10.06 -4.95 -5.97
C PRO A 19 -10.75 -5.15 -4.62
N ARG A 20 -10.84 -6.40 -4.15
CA ARG A 20 -11.43 -6.74 -2.86
C ARG A 20 -10.48 -6.31 -1.74
N CYS A 21 -10.57 -5.07 -1.31
CA CYS A 21 -9.78 -4.56 -0.20
C CYS A 21 -10.38 -5.06 1.13
N GLY A 22 -9.63 -5.87 1.90
CA GLY A 22 -9.74 -5.89 3.36
C GLY A 22 -10.81 -6.77 4.04
N ALA A 23 -11.42 -7.78 3.41
CA ALA A 23 -12.48 -8.54 4.10
C ALA A 23 -12.01 -9.54 5.17
N HIS A 24 -10.78 -10.10 5.10
CA HIS A 24 -10.32 -11.17 6.00
C HIS A 24 -8.79 -11.18 6.26
N ALA A 25 -8.15 -10.01 6.32
CA ALA A 25 -6.70 -9.93 6.49
C ALA A 25 -6.30 -9.75 7.96
N VAL A 26 -5.28 -10.49 8.43
CA VAL A 26 -4.62 -10.18 9.71
C VAL A 26 -3.99 -8.79 9.59
N THR A 27 -4.36 -7.87 10.46
CA THR A 27 -3.86 -6.51 10.48
C THR A 27 -2.80 -6.31 11.56
N VAL A 28 -1.74 -5.58 11.23
CA VAL A 28 -0.71 -5.16 12.19
C VAL A 28 -0.48 -3.66 12.07
N GLU A 29 -0.24 -3.00 13.20
CA GLU A 29 -0.11 -1.54 13.29
C GLU A 29 1.33 -1.07 13.51
N THR A 30 2.27 -2.00 13.67
CA THR A 30 3.70 -1.67 13.85
C THR A 30 4.57 -2.43 12.87
N MET A 31 5.71 -1.84 12.49
CA MET A 31 6.70 -2.52 11.65
C MET A 31 7.30 -3.74 12.33
N ARG A 32 7.38 -3.74 13.67
CA ARG A 32 7.95 -4.86 14.44
C ARG A 32 7.10 -6.13 14.36
N ALA A 33 5.81 -5.99 14.08
CA ALA A 33 4.91 -7.12 13.91
C ALA A 33 5.04 -7.79 12.53
N LEU A 34 5.75 -7.18 11.57
CA LEU A 34 6.13 -7.83 10.32
C LEU A 34 7.25 -8.86 10.57
N PRO A 35 7.30 -9.94 9.76
CA PRO A 35 8.47 -10.81 9.72
C PRO A 35 9.76 -10.00 9.52
N ALA A 36 10.85 -10.39 10.20
CA ALA A 36 12.11 -9.64 10.15
C ALA A 36 12.62 -9.41 8.72
N ALA A 37 12.50 -10.42 7.84
CA ALA A 37 12.87 -10.32 6.43
C ALA A 37 11.98 -9.35 5.65
N ALA A 38 10.67 -9.31 5.93
CA ALA A 38 9.73 -8.37 5.33
C ALA A 38 10.05 -6.93 5.75
N ARG A 39 10.33 -6.70 7.03
CA ARG A 39 10.75 -5.40 7.56
C ARG A 39 12.04 -4.89 6.92
N LEU A 40 13.00 -5.78 6.72
CA LEU A 40 14.26 -5.45 6.05
C LEU A 40 14.04 -5.02 4.60
N GLU A 41 13.23 -5.77 3.86
CA GLU A 41 12.89 -5.45 2.46
C GLU A 41 12.14 -4.12 2.35
N LEU A 42 11.15 -3.89 3.21
CA LEU A 42 10.43 -2.61 3.28
C LEU A 42 11.39 -1.43 3.51
N SER A 43 12.33 -1.59 4.45
CA SER A 43 13.31 -0.56 4.77
C SER A 43 14.23 -0.25 3.59
N ARG A 44 14.61 -1.25 2.80
CA ARG A 44 15.40 -1.08 1.57
C ARG A 44 14.60 -0.39 0.47
N HIS A 45 13.35 -0.78 0.28
CA HIS A 45 12.46 -0.19 -0.73
C HIS A 45 12.24 1.32 -0.50
N LEU A 46 12.14 1.72 0.76
CA LEU A 46 11.92 3.12 1.16
C LEU A 46 13.22 3.90 1.44
N ALA A 47 14.37 3.31 1.13
CA ALA A 47 15.65 4.01 1.25
C ALA A 47 15.78 5.08 0.15
N PRO A 48 16.50 6.19 0.40
CA PRO A 48 17.15 6.56 1.67
C PRO A 48 16.18 7.26 2.66
N GLY A 49 14.89 7.39 2.34
CA GLY A 49 13.93 8.14 3.14
C GLY A 49 13.62 7.53 4.51
N GLY A 50 13.71 6.21 4.62
CA GLY A 50 13.42 5.50 5.87
C GLY A 50 11.95 5.56 6.27
N ILE A 51 11.56 4.75 7.26
CA ILE A 51 10.17 4.65 7.70
C ILE A 51 10.08 4.63 9.23
N ALA A 52 9.20 5.45 9.78
CA ALA A 52 8.86 5.47 11.20
C ALA A 52 7.68 4.52 11.50
N ASP A 53 7.54 4.07 12.74
CA ASP A 53 6.33 3.36 13.19
C ASP A 53 5.10 4.28 13.21
N ALA A 54 3.91 3.69 13.26
CA ALA A 54 2.65 4.43 13.36
C ALA A 54 2.64 5.38 14.56
N GLY A 55 2.12 6.60 14.35
CA GLY A 55 2.07 7.65 15.37
C GLY A 55 3.40 8.36 15.67
N GLN A 56 4.54 7.85 15.18
CA GLN A 56 5.83 8.52 15.36
C GLN A 56 5.98 9.75 14.45
N ARG A 57 6.96 10.60 14.77
CA ARG A 57 7.30 11.76 13.94
C ARG A 57 7.92 11.31 12.63
N HIS A 58 7.51 11.94 11.54
CA HIS A 58 8.08 11.79 10.21
C HIS A 58 8.09 13.16 9.50
N ASP A 59 8.92 13.31 8.47
CA ASP A 59 8.97 14.51 7.64
C ASP A 59 7.82 14.48 6.64
N ALA A 60 6.70 15.13 6.99
CA ALA A 60 5.49 15.17 6.17
C ALA A 60 5.55 16.18 5.02
N ILE A 61 6.49 17.13 5.05
CA ILE A 61 6.64 18.27 4.13
C ILE A 61 7.93 18.16 3.30
N ASP A 62 8.09 19.03 2.29
CA ASP A 62 9.25 19.01 1.37
C ASP A 62 10.54 19.62 1.96
N VAL A 63 10.71 19.50 3.28
CA VAL A 63 11.91 19.93 3.99
C VAL A 63 12.49 18.69 4.64
N ARG A 64 13.71 18.30 4.22
CA ARG A 64 14.43 17.18 4.84
C ARG A 64 15.06 17.61 6.15
N HIS A 65 14.66 16.99 7.25
CA HIS A 65 15.35 17.08 8.52
C HIS A 65 16.31 15.89 8.67
N PRO A 66 17.60 16.13 8.96
CA PRO A 66 18.54 15.04 9.24
C PRO A 66 18.00 14.13 10.36
N GLY A 67 18.02 12.82 10.13
CA GLY A 67 17.63 11.82 11.13
C GLY A 67 16.11 11.61 11.30
N VAL A 68 15.26 12.27 10.52
CA VAL A 68 13.81 12.05 10.55
C VAL A 68 13.39 11.22 9.34
N PRO A 69 12.65 10.10 9.52
CA PRO A 69 12.13 9.33 8.40
C PRO A 69 11.16 10.15 7.53
N ARG A 70 11.20 9.93 6.21
CA ARG A 70 10.27 10.53 5.25
C ARG A 70 8.92 9.81 5.19
N HIS A 71 8.91 8.53 5.56
CA HIS A 71 7.71 7.71 5.52
C HIS A 71 7.25 7.36 6.93
N ARG A 72 5.95 7.15 7.09
CA ARG A 72 5.37 6.66 8.34
C ARG A 72 4.49 5.45 8.08
N PHE A 73 4.80 4.35 8.74
CA PHE A 73 3.98 3.14 8.72
C PHE A 73 2.60 3.47 9.27
N VAL A 74 1.56 2.95 8.62
CA VAL A 74 0.18 3.11 9.08
C VAL A 74 -0.32 1.76 9.56
N ARG A 75 -0.28 0.77 8.68
CA ARG A 75 -0.70 -0.61 8.96
C ARG A 75 -0.20 -1.54 7.88
N ALA A 76 -0.18 -2.83 8.17
CA ALA A 76 -0.06 -3.86 7.15
C ALA A 76 -1.17 -4.90 7.29
N GLU A 77 -1.61 -5.41 6.15
CA GLU A 77 -2.66 -6.42 6.00
C GLU A 77 -2.02 -7.67 5.39
N ARG A 78 -2.14 -8.84 6.05
CA ARG A 78 -1.71 -10.11 5.46
C ARG A 78 -2.78 -10.64 4.51
N ARG A 79 -2.41 -10.89 3.25
CA ARG A 79 -3.28 -11.46 2.20
C ARG A 79 -2.65 -12.74 1.67
N GLY A 80 -3.12 -13.89 2.15
CA GLY A 80 -2.42 -15.16 1.94
C GLY A 80 -1.03 -15.10 2.60
N ASP A 81 0.03 -15.21 1.82
CA ASP A 81 1.42 -15.10 2.30
C ASP A 81 2.07 -13.73 2.03
N GLU A 82 1.34 -12.84 1.35
CA GLU A 82 1.79 -11.48 1.05
C GLU A 82 1.42 -10.52 2.19
N TRP A 83 2.21 -9.47 2.35
CA TRP A 83 1.88 -8.35 3.21
C TRP A 83 1.66 -7.10 2.38
N VAL A 84 0.48 -6.50 2.47
CA VAL A 84 0.20 -5.19 1.89
C VAL A 84 0.44 -4.15 2.98
N VAL A 85 1.51 -3.38 2.86
CA VAL A 85 1.89 -2.33 3.80
C VAL A 85 1.37 -1.00 3.29
N ARG A 86 0.69 -0.26 4.15
CA ARG A 86 0.26 1.12 3.92
C ARG A 86 1.12 2.07 4.73
N TYR A 87 1.50 3.18 4.11
CA TYR A 87 2.34 4.18 4.74
C TYR A 87 2.01 5.57 4.20
N GLU A 88 2.32 6.58 4.99
CA GLU A 88 2.33 7.97 4.55
C GLU A 88 3.70 8.30 3.99
N SER A 89 3.72 9.11 2.92
CA SER A 89 4.93 9.66 2.31
C SER A 89 4.89 11.17 2.40
N GLY A 90 5.92 11.77 2.97
CA GLY A 90 6.11 13.22 2.92
C GLY A 90 6.68 13.73 1.60
N GLY A 91 6.68 15.05 1.46
CA GLY A 91 7.15 15.79 0.28
C GLY A 91 6.35 17.07 0.11
N ILE A 92 6.17 17.52 -1.14
CA ILE A 92 5.37 18.72 -1.46
C ILE A 92 3.97 18.67 -0.81
N ALA A 93 3.40 17.46 -0.72
CA ALA A 93 2.23 17.17 0.11
C ALA A 93 2.37 15.76 0.70
N THR A 94 1.71 15.54 1.84
CA THR A 94 1.57 14.19 2.40
C THR A 94 0.70 13.33 1.49
N ARG A 95 1.20 12.14 1.13
CA ARG A 95 0.50 11.16 0.30
C ARG A 95 0.35 9.85 1.06
N TRP A 96 -0.67 9.09 0.69
CA TRP A 96 -0.91 7.75 1.20
C TRP A 96 -0.56 6.75 0.11
N ASP A 97 0.42 5.89 0.39
CA ASP A 97 0.96 4.91 -0.56
C ASP A 97 0.85 3.49 0.01
N SER A 98 1.02 2.51 -0.88
CA SER A 98 1.04 1.09 -0.53
C SER A 98 2.19 0.35 -1.22
N VAL A 99 2.70 -0.67 -0.55
CA VAL A 99 3.70 -1.60 -1.09
C VAL A 99 3.30 -3.02 -0.71
N THR A 100 3.39 -3.95 -1.66
CA THR A 100 3.12 -5.37 -1.43
C THR A 100 4.44 -6.11 -1.29
N LEU A 101 4.63 -6.76 -0.14
CA LEU A 101 5.78 -7.60 0.15
C LEU A 101 5.43 -9.05 -0.19
N VAL A 102 5.98 -9.55 -1.29
CA VAL A 102 5.72 -10.90 -1.79
C VAL A 102 6.81 -11.84 -1.27
N PRO A 103 6.46 -12.95 -0.60
CA PRO A 103 7.46 -13.93 -0.17
C PRO A 103 8.02 -14.66 -1.39
N VAL A 104 9.33 -14.85 -1.39
CA VAL A 104 10.03 -15.75 -2.31
C VAL A 104 10.56 -16.89 -1.48
N VAL A 105 9.84 -18.00 -1.52
CA VAL A 105 10.16 -19.21 -0.77
C VAL A 105 11.16 -20.04 -1.58
N ALA A 106 12.22 -20.50 -0.91
CA ALA A 106 13.11 -21.52 -1.42
C ALA A 106 13.09 -22.69 -0.45
N GLU A 107 13.11 -23.93 -0.96
CA GLU A 107 13.02 -25.12 -0.13
C GLU A 107 14.09 -25.14 0.98
N GLY A 108 13.66 -25.49 2.19
CA GLY A 108 14.52 -25.56 3.38
C GLY A 108 15.04 -24.22 3.90
N ARG A 109 14.56 -23.07 3.40
CA ARG A 109 15.00 -21.73 3.84
C ARG A 109 13.85 -20.86 4.32
N PRO A 110 14.08 -19.96 5.30
CA PRO A 110 13.12 -18.92 5.65
C PRO A 110 12.79 -18.06 4.41
N PRO A 111 11.54 -17.58 4.29
CA PRO A 111 11.14 -16.75 3.17
C PRO A 111 11.92 -15.44 3.16
N ARG A 112 12.45 -15.07 1.99
CA ARG A 112 12.82 -13.67 1.70
C ARG A 112 11.59 -12.95 1.16
N TYR A 113 11.59 -11.62 1.18
CA TYR A 113 10.51 -10.83 0.60
C TYR A 113 11.05 -9.95 -0.53
N VAL A 114 10.19 -9.64 -1.49
CA VAL A 114 10.44 -8.67 -2.55
C VAL A 114 9.33 -7.63 -2.52
N ALA A 115 9.72 -6.35 -2.46
CA ALA A 115 8.76 -5.26 -2.54
C ALA A 115 8.26 -5.06 -3.97
N ARG A 116 6.94 -4.91 -4.13
CA ARG A 116 6.28 -4.52 -5.37
C ARG A 116 5.38 -3.34 -5.11
N ALA A 117 5.15 -2.51 -6.12
CA ALA A 117 4.17 -1.43 -6.05
C ALA A 117 2.83 -2.00 -5.55
N GLY A 118 2.29 -1.39 -4.50
CA GLY A 118 1.03 -1.84 -3.94
C GLY A 118 -0.14 -1.58 -4.89
N ASP A 119 -1.18 -2.37 -4.72
CA ASP A 119 -2.47 -2.13 -5.32
C ASP A 119 -3.05 -0.81 -4.78
N ARG A 120 -3.61 0.03 -5.67
CA ARG A 120 -4.21 1.36 -5.35
C ARG A 120 -5.53 1.23 -4.58
N CYS A 121 -5.66 0.25 -3.67
CA CYS A 121 -6.80 0.15 -2.77
C CYS A 121 -6.89 1.45 -1.97
N PRO A 122 -7.96 2.27 -2.13
CA PRO A 122 -8.11 3.48 -1.33
C PRO A 122 -8.04 3.11 0.16
N SER A 123 -7.42 3.96 0.98
CA SER A 123 -7.60 3.84 2.42
C SER A 123 -9.10 3.90 2.71
N PRO A 124 -9.64 3.11 3.67
CA PRO A 124 -10.93 3.47 4.24
C PRO A 124 -10.76 4.93 4.67
N LEU A 125 -11.55 5.82 4.07
CA LEU A 125 -11.55 7.23 4.43
C LEU A 125 -11.54 7.27 5.94
N ALA A 126 -10.54 7.93 6.53
CA ALA A 126 -10.62 8.29 7.93
C ALA A 126 -11.96 8.98 8.04
N THR A 127 -12.92 8.33 8.70
CA THR A 127 -14.21 8.94 8.97
C THR A 127 -13.87 10.22 9.67
N THR A 128 -14.05 11.33 8.97
CA THR A 128 -13.96 12.66 9.55
C THR A 128 -15.08 12.69 10.57
N ALA A 129 -14.77 12.26 11.78
CA ALA A 129 -15.59 12.52 12.94
C ALA A 129 -15.50 14.04 13.13
N SER A 130 -16.37 14.74 12.42
CA SER A 130 -16.79 16.10 12.74
C SER A 130 -17.30 16.04 14.17
N ARG A 131 -16.42 16.31 15.13
CA ARG A 131 -16.85 16.70 16.47
C ARG A 131 -17.36 18.12 16.35
N ARG A 132 -18.68 18.23 16.50
CA ARG A 132 -19.40 19.47 16.77
C ARG A 132 -18.89 20.12 18.04
#